data_AF-A0A1V5YE87-F1
#
_entry.id   AF-A0A1V5YE87-F1
#
_cell.length_a   1.000
_cell.length_b   1.000
_cell.length_c   1.000
_cell.angle_alpha   90.00
_cell.angle_beta   90.00
_cell.angle_gamma   90.00
#
_symmetry.space_group_name_H-M   'P 1'
#
loop_
_entity.id
_entity.type
_entity.pdbx_description
1 polymer ?
#
loop_
_entity_poly.entity_id
_entity_poly.type
_entity_poly.pdbx_seq_one_letter_code
_entity_poly.pdbx_strand_id
1 'polypeptide(L)'
;MPEAHLAAVRPGLLVYGMAPSRETQPPFELQRALTLKSTVTKIRDLQPGATISYGGTFVATHPMRAALVTMGYGDGYPRLLSNRGQVLIRGQRAPIRGRICMDQMVVEVTDIAGVEVGDEVVAIGCQGDAEITAEEVAGWAQTINYEIVTGLLPQVVRVYRRNGTYPSPNEGLDQWASYLSAV
;
A
#
# COMPACT_ATOMS: atom_id res chain seq x y z
N MET A 1 27.10 -12.47 -11.94
CA MET A 1 27.96 -13.67 -11.88
C MET A 1 27.33 -14.81 -12.67
N PRO A 2 27.38 -14.79 -14.02
CA PRO A 2 26.94 -15.93 -14.84
C PRO A 2 27.57 -17.27 -14.44
N GLU A 3 28.80 -17.25 -13.93
CA GLU A 3 29.56 -18.37 -13.42
C GLU A 3 28.92 -19.06 -12.19
N ALA A 4 28.04 -18.37 -11.46
CA ALA A 4 27.33 -18.91 -10.30
C ALA A 4 26.02 -19.65 -10.67
N HIS A 5 25.66 -19.71 -11.95
CA HIS A 5 24.39 -20.30 -12.39
C HIS A 5 24.35 -21.83 -12.33
N LEU A 6 25.52 -22.50 -12.32
CA LEU A 6 25.64 -23.97 -12.36
C LEU A 6 24.67 -24.58 -13.40
N ALA A 7 23.91 -25.63 -13.03
CA ALA A 7 22.93 -26.26 -13.90
C ALA A 7 21.52 -25.62 -13.84
N ALA A 8 21.21 -24.85 -12.79
CA ALA A 8 19.90 -24.23 -12.59
C ALA A 8 19.96 -23.05 -11.61
N VAL A 9 19.10 -22.06 -11.83
CA VAL A 9 18.92 -20.89 -10.96
C VAL A 9 17.57 -20.94 -10.23
N ARG A 10 17.45 -20.25 -9.08
CA ARG A 10 16.25 -20.21 -8.25
C ARG A 10 15.77 -18.77 -8.04
N PRO A 11 15.15 -18.14 -9.05
CA PRO A 11 14.71 -16.76 -8.93
C PRO A 11 13.54 -16.69 -7.93
N GLY A 12 13.72 -15.93 -6.86
CA GLY A 12 12.71 -15.64 -5.85
C GLY A 12 11.93 -14.36 -6.19
N LEU A 13 12.21 -13.25 -5.48
CA LEU A 13 11.55 -11.95 -5.70
C LEU A 13 11.54 -11.46 -7.14
N LEU A 14 12.56 -11.79 -7.93
CA LEU A 14 12.64 -11.39 -9.33
C LEU A 14 11.42 -11.85 -10.13
N VAL A 15 10.84 -13.02 -9.81
CA VAL A 15 9.62 -13.54 -10.45
C VAL A 15 8.41 -12.65 -10.17
N TYR A 16 8.42 -11.92 -9.05
CA TYR A 16 7.34 -11.03 -8.63
C TYR A 16 7.62 -9.56 -8.97
N GLY A 17 8.68 -9.28 -9.73
CA GLY A 17 9.06 -7.92 -10.12
C GLY A 17 9.68 -7.10 -9.00
N MET A 18 10.34 -7.74 -8.03
CA MET A 18 10.99 -7.07 -6.90
C MET A 18 12.50 -7.30 -6.92
N ALA A 19 13.25 -6.25 -6.57
CA ALA A 19 14.70 -6.32 -6.55
C ALA A 19 15.18 -7.05 -5.29
N PRO A 20 16.23 -7.88 -5.36
CA PRO A 20 16.72 -8.62 -4.20
C PRO A 20 17.37 -7.71 -3.15
N SER A 21 17.96 -6.58 -3.57
CA SER A 21 18.55 -5.58 -2.67
C SER A 21 18.65 -4.22 -3.38
N ARG A 22 18.96 -3.15 -2.63
CA ARG A 22 19.16 -1.81 -3.22
C ARG A 22 20.44 -1.72 -4.05
N GLU A 23 21.44 -2.51 -3.66
CA GLU A 23 22.78 -2.56 -4.26
C GLU A 23 22.81 -3.40 -5.54
N THR A 24 21.82 -4.29 -5.73
CA THR A 24 21.76 -5.21 -6.87
C THR A 24 20.48 -5.00 -7.66
N GLN A 25 20.56 -4.12 -8.66
CA GLN A 25 19.48 -3.95 -9.63
C GLN A 25 19.70 -4.87 -10.84
N PRO A 26 18.67 -5.60 -11.29
CA PRO A 26 18.80 -6.42 -12.48
C PRO A 26 19.02 -5.55 -13.73
N PRO A 27 19.73 -6.06 -14.75
CA PRO A 27 19.99 -5.33 -15.99
C PRO A 27 18.77 -5.26 -16.94
N PHE A 28 17.57 -5.49 -16.41
CA PHE A 28 16.31 -5.53 -17.13
C PHE A 28 15.21 -4.92 -16.27
N GLU A 29 14.15 -4.45 -16.91
CA GLU A 29 13.00 -3.89 -16.21
C GLU A 29 12.23 -4.97 -15.45
N LEU A 30 11.86 -4.66 -14.21
CA LEU A 30 11.05 -5.52 -13.37
C LEU A 30 9.58 -5.12 -13.48
N GLN A 31 8.74 -6.06 -13.91
CA GLN A 31 7.30 -5.86 -13.91
C GLN A 31 6.71 -6.30 -12.57
N ARG A 32 6.26 -5.32 -11.78
CA ARG A 32 5.66 -5.54 -10.46
C ARG A 32 4.38 -6.37 -10.56
N ALA A 33 4.31 -7.47 -9.81
CA ALA A 33 3.16 -8.38 -9.82
C ALA A 33 2.07 -8.01 -8.79
N LEU A 34 2.37 -7.11 -7.85
CA LEU A 34 1.53 -6.80 -6.70
C LEU A 34 1.11 -5.33 -6.68
N THR A 35 -0.17 -5.10 -6.40
CA THR A 35 -0.70 -3.80 -6.00
C THR A 35 -1.58 -4.01 -4.78
N LEU A 36 -1.30 -3.29 -3.68
CA LEU A 36 -2.06 -3.34 -2.44
C LEU A 36 -2.94 -2.09 -2.36
N LYS A 37 -4.26 -2.31 -2.32
CA LYS A 37 -5.26 -1.25 -2.38
C LYS A 37 -6.19 -1.27 -1.18
N SER A 38 -6.79 -0.12 -0.89
CA SER A 38 -7.87 0.09 0.06
C SER A 38 -8.73 1.26 -0.42
N THR A 39 -9.60 1.80 0.44
CA THR A 39 -10.53 2.89 0.12
C THR A 39 -10.62 3.89 1.25
N VAL A 40 -10.88 5.15 0.91
CA VAL A 40 -11.25 6.17 1.90
C VAL A 40 -12.66 5.86 2.44
N THR A 41 -12.81 5.75 3.74
CA THR A 41 -14.09 5.44 4.39
C THR A 41 -14.70 6.63 5.12
N LYS A 42 -13.88 7.60 5.50
CA LYS A 42 -14.33 8.81 6.18
C LYS A 42 -13.37 9.95 5.95
N ILE A 43 -13.90 11.16 5.94
CA ILE A 43 -13.12 12.39 5.87
C ILE A 43 -13.51 13.28 7.05
N ARG A 44 -12.52 13.97 7.63
CA ARG A 44 -12.73 14.99 8.66
C ARG A 44 -11.74 16.13 8.49
N ASP A 45 -12.23 17.33 8.73
CA ASP A 45 -11.39 18.51 8.93
C ASP A 45 -10.98 18.60 10.41
N LEU A 46 -9.71 18.87 10.63
CA LEU A 46 -9.07 18.96 11.93
C LEU A 46 -8.51 20.37 12.12
N GLN A 47 -8.72 20.93 13.31
CA GLN A 47 -8.12 22.19 13.70
C GLN A 47 -6.73 21.96 14.33
N PRO A 48 -5.86 22.97 14.33
CA PRO A 48 -4.59 22.92 15.06
C PRO A 48 -4.81 22.48 16.52
N GLY A 49 -3.94 21.60 17.02
CA GLY A 49 -4.04 21.00 18.36
C GLY A 49 -4.84 19.69 18.42
N ALA A 50 -5.58 19.33 17.37
CA ALA A 50 -6.24 18.03 17.30
C ALA A 50 -5.21 16.89 17.29
N THR A 51 -5.44 15.84 18.08
CA THR A 51 -4.58 14.67 18.13
C THR A 51 -5.14 13.54 17.27
N ILE A 52 -4.26 12.74 16.66
CA ILE A 52 -4.65 11.65 15.76
C ILE A 52 -4.23 10.29 16.33
N SER A 53 -5.23 9.39 16.39
CA SER A 53 -5.08 7.98 16.79
C SER A 53 -4.55 7.78 18.23
N TYR A 54 -4.25 6.54 18.59
CA TYR A 54 -3.91 6.12 19.94
C TYR A 54 -2.68 6.86 20.50
N GLY A 55 -2.82 7.32 21.75
CA GLY A 55 -1.76 8.01 22.48
C GLY A 55 -1.41 9.39 21.93
N GLY A 56 -2.19 9.93 20.98
CA GLY A 56 -2.02 11.29 20.46
C GLY A 56 -0.63 11.55 19.88
N THR A 57 0.00 10.53 19.28
CA THR A 57 1.40 10.60 18.79
C THR A 57 1.61 11.58 17.63
N PHE A 58 0.52 12.06 17.04
CA PHE A 58 0.54 13.14 16.06
C PHE A 58 -0.44 14.22 16.52
N VAL A 59 0.00 15.47 16.41
CA VAL A 59 -0.78 16.67 16.73
C VAL A 59 -0.81 17.54 15.48
N ALA A 60 -2.00 17.88 15.01
CA ALA A 60 -2.17 18.77 13.86
C ALA A 60 -1.59 20.17 14.20
N THR A 61 -0.70 20.68 13.36
CA THR A 61 -0.04 21.99 13.54
C THR A 61 -0.70 23.10 12.72
N HIS A 62 -1.61 22.73 11.83
CA HIS A 62 -2.32 23.61 10.90
C HIS A 62 -3.73 23.02 10.64
N PRO A 63 -4.66 23.79 10.06
CA PRO A 63 -5.93 23.23 9.58
C PRO A 63 -5.65 22.11 8.58
N MET A 64 -6.11 20.90 8.91
CA MET A 64 -5.72 19.69 8.20
C MET A 64 -6.97 18.93 7.77
N ARG A 65 -6.97 18.39 6.54
CA ARG A 65 -7.99 17.43 6.12
C ARG A 65 -7.43 16.02 6.26
N ALA A 66 -8.14 15.16 6.97
CA ALA A 66 -7.72 13.80 7.26
C ALA A 66 -8.73 12.79 6.70
N ALA A 67 -8.21 11.73 6.09
CA ALA A 67 -8.97 10.59 5.58
C ALA A 67 -8.70 9.34 6.42
N LEU A 68 -9.75 8.57 6.70
CA LEU A 68 -9.68 7.26 7.34
C LEU A 68 -9.67 6.18 6.26
N VAL A 69 -8.69 5.28 6.32
CA VAL A 69 -8.48 4.19 5.35
C VAL A 69 -8.62 2.86 6.07
N THR A 70 -9.34 1.91 5.48
CA THR A 70 -9.54 0.54 6.00
C THR A 70 -8.37 -0.36 5.64
N MET A 71 -7.26 -0.14 6.34
CA MET A 71 -6.09 -0.99 6.30
C MET A 71 -5.28 -0.75 7.58
N GLY A 72 -4.84 -1.82 8.22
CA GLY A 72 -4.01 -1.71 9.41
C GLY A 72 -3.06 -2.88 9.60
N TYR A 73 -2.49 -3.00 10.80
CA TYR A 73 -1.54 -4.06 11.09
C TYR A 73 -2.19 -5.45 11.17
N GLY A 74 -3.50 -5.51 11.38
CA GLY A 74 -4.30 -6.72 11.24
C GLY A 74 -4.22 -7.28 9.82
N ASP A 75 -4.08 -6.43 8.81
CA ASP A 75 -3.95 -6.85 7.40
C ASP A 75 -2.50 -7.20 7.01
N GLY A 76 -1.57 -7.06 7.94
CA GLY A 76 -0.13 -7.20 7.70
C GLY A 76 0.56 -5.89 7.30
N TYR A 77 -0.14 -4.74 7.30
CA TYR A 77 0.50 -3.46 7.01
C TYR A 77 1.30 -2.96 8.24
N PRO A 78 2.64 -2.84 8.18
CA PRO A 78 3.47 -2.69 9.37
C PRO A 78 3.08 -1.52 10.27
N ARG A 79 2.82 -1.79 11.56
CA ARG A 79 2.55 -0.73 12.55
C ARG A 79 3.67 0.31 12.65
N LEU A 80 4.90 -0.08 12.32
CA LEU A 80 6.08 0.80 12.31
C LEU A 80 6.01 1.92 11.26
N LEU A 81 5.08 1.86 10.31
CA LEU A 81 4.77 2.92 9.34
C LEU A 81 4.05 4.12 9.95
N SER A 82 3.60 4.03 11.21
CA SER A 82 2.97 5.14 11.95
C SER A 82 3.84 6.40 11.89
N ASN A 83 3.29 7.51 11.39
CA ASN A 83 3.99 8.79 11.16
C ASN A 83 5.20 8.74 10.21
N ARG A 84 5.40 7.65 9.46
CA ARG A 84 6.60 7.43 8.64
C ARG A 84 6.27 7.07 7.20
N GLY A 85 5.23 6.27 6.99
CA GLY A 85 4.79 5.82 5.69
C GLY A 85 3.84 6.79 5.00
N GLN A 86 3.54 6.47 3.75
CA GLN A 86 2.61 7.20 2.89
C GLN A 86 1.76 6.21 2.10
N VAL A 87 0.68 6.70 1.51
CA VAL A 87 -0.13 6.01 0.50
C VAL A 87 -0.35 6.93 -0.69
N LEU A 88 -0.87 6.41 -1.81
CA LEU A 88 -1.33 7.23 -2.94
C LEU A 88 -2.85 7.37 -2.89
N ILE A 89 -3.32 8.61 -3.08
CA ILE A 89 -4.73 8.94 -3.27
C ILE A 89 -4.81 9.96 -4.41
N ARG A 90 -5.65 9.68 -5.42
CA ARG A 90 -5.78 10.50 -6.64
C ARG A 90 -4.42 10.83 -7.30
N GLY A 91 -3.50 9.86 -7.31
CA GLY A 91 -2.16 9.97 -7.91
C GLY A 91 -1.16 10.80 -7.10
N GLN A 92 -1.50 11.16 -5.85
CA GLN A 92 -0.66 11.98 -4.99
C GLN A 92 -0.33 11.27 -3.67
N ARG A 93 0.87 11.52 -3.14
CA ARG A 93 1.33 10.93 -1.88
C ARG A 93 0.66 11.58 -0.68
N ALA A 94 -0.09 10.80 0.08
CA ALA A 94 -0.76 11.17 1.32
C ALA A 94 -0.02 10.54 2.51
N PRO A 95 0.55 11.32 3.45
CA PRO A 95 1.31 10.76 4.55
C PRO A 95 0.43 10.22 5.68
N ILE A 96 0.87 9.12 6.30
CA ILE A 96 0.18 8.49 7.43
C ILE A 96 0.39 9.32 8.69
N ARG A 97 -0.69 9.59 9.43
CA ARG A 97 -0.70 10.39 10.67
C ARG A 97 -1.24 9.60 11.85
N GLY A 98 -0.53 9.70 12.97
CA GLY A 98 -0.80 8.92 14.17
C GLY A 98 -0.42 7.46 14.03
N ARG A 99 -0.86 6.66 15.01
CA ARG A 99 -0.62 5.22 15.02
C ARG A 99 -1.55 4.51 14.04
N ILE A 100 -1.00 3.55 13.30
CA ILE A 100 -1.77 2.56 12.56
C ILE A 100 -2.45 1.63 13.58
N CYS A 101 -3.77 1.48 13.44
CA CYS A 101 -4.60 0.60 14.24
C CYS A 101 -4.67 -0.81 13.61
N MET A 102 -5.44 -1.71 14.22
CA MET A 102 -5.57 -3.09 13.71
C MET A 102 -6.13 -3.08 12.28
N ASP A 103 -7.21 -2.33 12.05
CA ASP A 103 -7.95 -2.41 10.78
C ASP A 103 -7.96 -1.09 10.00
N GLN A 104 -7.33 -0.05 10.56
CA GLN A 104 -7.46 1.32 10.03
C GLN A 104 -6.20 2.16 10.24
N MET A 105 -6.03 3.14 9.35
CA MET A 105 -5.04 4.19 9.46
C MET A 105 -5.64 5.54 9.07
N VAL A 106 -5.05 6.62 9.57
CA VAL A 106 -5.41 7.99 9.19
C VAL A 106 -4.31 8.54 8.29
N VAL A 107 -4.71 9.17 7.19
CA VAL A 107 -3.81 9.80 6.23
C VAL A 107 -4.20 11.26 6.06
N GLU A 108 -3.21 12.13 5.94
CA GLU A 108 -3.42 13.55 5.67
C GLU A 108 -3.61 13.77 4.17
N VAL A 109 -4.67 14.49 3.81
CA VAL A 109 -5.08 14.76 2.43
C VAL A 109 -5.34 16.24 2.19
N THR A 110 -4.81 17.12 3.06
CA THR A 110 -4.98 18.58 2.97
C THR A 110 -4.64 19.13 1.59
N ASP A 111 -3.54 18.66 1.01
CA ASP A 111 -3.00 19.14 -0.27
C ASP A 111 -3.55 18.38 -1.50
N ILE A 112 -4.43 17.39 -1.29
CA ILE A 112 -4.99 16.57 -2.37
C ILE A 112 -6.44 17.01 -2.62
N ALA A 113 -6.62 17.80 -3.68
CA ALA A 113 -7.93 18.33 -4.04
C ALA A 113 -8.92 17.22 -4.44
N GLY A 114 -10.16 17.35 -3.96
CA GLY A 114 -11.27 16.49 -4.37
C GLY A 114 -11.25 15.08 -3.78
N VAL A 115 -10.54 14.85 -2.67
CA VAL A 115 -10.61 13.55 -1.97
C VAL A 115 -12.00 13.35 -1.37
N GLU A 116 -12.61 12.22 -1.70
CA GLU A 116 -13.96 11.83 -1.31
C GLU A 116 -14.00 10.42 -0.67
N VAL A 117 -15.11 10.11 0.02
CA VAL A 117 -15.35 8.75 0.50
C VAL A 117 -15.54 7.83 -0.69
N GLY A 118 -14.87 6.68 -0.68
CA GLY A 118 -14.84 5.72 -1.78
C GLY A 118 -13.59 5.85 -2.66
N ASP A 119 -12.82 6.94 -2.55
CA ASP A 119 -11.60 7.09 -3.35
C ASP A 119 -10.61 5.93 -3.09
N GLU A 120 -10.03 5.43 -4.18
CA GLU A 120 -9.01 4.37 -4.14
C GLU A 120 -7.74 4.86 -3.45
N VAL A 121 -7.26 4.05 -2.53
CA VAL A 121 -5.99 4.24 -1.82
C VAL A 121 -5.02 3.14 -2.26
N VAL A 122 -3.85 3.51 -2.78
CA VAL A 122 -2.79 2.55 -3.14
C VAL A 122 -1.67 2.61 -2.10
N ALA A 123 -1.49 1.53 -1.33
CA ALA A 123 -0.43 1.43 -0.32
C ALA A 123 0.87 0.83 -0.90
N ILE A 124 0.76 -0.02 -1.93
CA ILE A 124 1.89 -0.55 -2.72
C ILE A 124 1.44 -0.62 -4.18
N GLY A 125 2.23 -0.11 -5.12
CA GLY A 125 1.98 -0.09 -6.56
C GLY A 125 1.79 1.32 -7.11
N CYS A 126 1.19 1.43 -8.29
CA CYS A 126 1.06 2.70 -9.01
C CYS A 126 -0.36 3.28 -8.95
N GLN A 127 -0.45 4.61 -8.97
CA GLN A 127 -1.68 5.36 -9.19
C GLN A 127 -1.34 6.61 -10.02
N GLY A 128 -1.80 6.66 -11.27
CA GLY A 128 -1.32 7.64 -12.24
C GLY A 128 0.20 7.50 -12.45
N ASP A 129 0.91 8.63 -12.42
CA ASP A 129 2.38 8.67 -12.57
C ASP A 129 3.13 8.43 -11.26
N ALA A 130 2.43 8.30 -10.13
CA ALA A 130 3.03 8.04 -8.83
C ALA A 130 3.10 6.53 -8.54
N GLU A 131 4.17 6.12 -7.87
CA GLU A 131 4.38 4.74 -7.41
C GLU A 131 4.81 4.75 -5.93
N ILE A 132 4.37 3.75 -5.17
CA ILE A 132 4.96 3.34 -3.89
C ILE A 132 5.41 1.88 -4.01
N THR A 133 6.70 1.63 -3.91
CA THR A 133 7.27 0.28 -4.08
C THR A 133 7.27 -0.51 -2.77
N ALA A 134 7.33 -1.85 -2.84
CA ALA A 134 7.49 -2.68 -1.64
C ALA A 134 8.84 -2.39 -0.94
N GLU A 135 9.86 -1.99 -1.70
CA GLU A 135 11.17 -1.55 -1.21
C GLU A 135 11.10 -0.22 -0.44
N GLU A 136 10.23 0.70 -0.84
CA GLU A 136 9.96 1.94 -0.08
C GLU A 136 9.25 1.63 1.24
N VAL A 137 8.21 0.80 1.19
CA VAL A 137 7.49 0.37 2.41
C VAL A 137 8.43 -0.35 3.37
N ALA A 138 9.27 -1.24 2.84
CA ALA A 138 10.32 -1.92 3.61
C ALA A 138 11.29 -0.92 4.26
N GLY A 139 11.72 0.10 3.52
CA GLY A 139 12.57 1.17 4.04
C GLY A 139 11.92 1.92 5.22
N TRP A 140 10.63 2.28 5.10
CA TRP A 140 9.90 2.90 6.21
C TRP A 140 9.71 1.96 7.39
N ALA A 141 9.48 0.67 7.12
CA ALA A 141 9.31 -0.37 8.13
C ALA A 141 10.64 -0.95 8.66
N GLN A 142 11.80 -0.44 8.24
CA GLN A 142 13.13 -0.92 8.64
C GLN A 142 13.32 -2.43 8.44
N THR A 143 12.86 -2.93 7.29
CA THR A 143 12.97 -4.34 6.91
C THR A 143 13.29 -4.46 5.42
N ILE A 144 13.08 -5.64 4.85
CA ILE A 144 13.23 -5.96 3.43
C ILE A 144 11.86 -6.19 2.77
N ASN A 145 11.80 -6.00 1.45
CA ASN A 145 10.58 -6.19 0.65
C ASN A 145 9.98 -7.60 0.78
N TYR A 146 10.79 -8.65 0.99
CA TYR A 146 10.30 -10.00 1.32
C TYR A 146 9.32 -9.98 2.49
N GLU A 147 9.71 -9.40 3.63
CA GLU A 147 8.86 -9.36 4.83
C GLU A 147 7.57 -8.58 4.61
N ILE A 148 7.62 -7.52 3.79
CA ILE A 148 6.43 -6.73 3.46
C ILE A 148 5.40 -7.57 2.71
N VAL A 149 5.81 -8.26 1.64
CA VAL A 149 4.87 -9.02 0.81
C VAL A 149 4.43 -10.33 1.46
N THR A 150 5.30 -11.00 2.22
CA THR A 150 4.93 -12.22 2.96
C THR A 150 4.15 -11.92 4.23
N GLY A 151 4.25 -10.69 4.76
CA GLY A 151 3.55 -10.26 5.96
C GLY A 151 2.05 -10.01 5.76
N LEU A 152 1.58 -9.90 4.52
CA LEU A 152 0.16 -9.68 4.21
C LEU A 152 -0.69 -10.85 4.70
N LEU A 153 -1.66 -10.58 5.58
CA LEU A 153 -2.40 -11.61 6.30
C LEU A 153 -3.58 -12.17 5.49
N PRO A 154 -4.10 -13.38 5.81
CA PRO A 154 -5.10 -14.09 4.98
C PRO A 154 -6.39 -13.33 4.68
N GLN A 155 -6.82 -12.40 5.54
CA GLN A 155 -8.04 -11.63 5.27
C GLN A 155 -7.92 -10.63 4.12
N VAL A 156 -6.70 -10.27 3.70
CA VAL A 156 -6.50 -9.43 2.51
C VAL A 156 -6.92 -10.23 1.28
N VAL A 157 -7.92 -9.75 0.55
CA VAL A 157 -8.41 -10.45 -0.64
C VAL A 157 -7.35 -10.38 -1.74
N ARG A 158 -7.00 -11.53 -2.31
CA ARG A 158 -6.09 -11.61 -3.47
C ARG A 158 -6.92 -11.74 -4.73
N VAL A 159 -6.78 -10.77 -5.62
CA VAL A 159 -7.41 -10.79 -6.94
C VAL A 159 -6.31 -10.93 -7.99
N TYR A 160 -6.31 -12.05 -8.71
CA TYR A 160 -5.28 -12.39 -9.69
C TYR A 160 -5.68 -11.90 -11.07
N ARG A 161 -4.88 -11.04 -11.70
CA ARG A 161 -5.11 -10.63 -13.09
C ARG A 161 -4.37 -11.55 -14.05
N ARG A 162 -5.03 -11.96 -15.14
CA ARG A 162 -4.41 -12.70 -16.25
C ARG A 162 -4.53 -11.85 -17.51
N ASN A 163 -3.42 -11.64 -18.22
CA ASN A 163 -3.36 -10.82 -19.43
C ASN A 163 -3.96 -9.40 -19.26
N GLY A 164 -3.73 -8.78 -18.10
CA GLY A 164 -4.28 -7.45 -17.78
C GLY A 164 -5.77 -7.44 -17.40
N THR A 165 -6.48 -8.56 -17.53
CA THR A 165 -7.90 -8.69 -17.18
C THR A 165 -8.11 -9.34 -15.82
N TYR A 166 -9.16 -8.91 -15.12
CA TYR A 166 -9.66 -9.64 -13.97
C TYR A 166 -10.32 -10.96 -14.42
N PRO A 167 -10.22 -12.04 -13.64
CA PRO A 167 -10.97 -13.26 -13.90
C PRO A 167 -12.47 -12.93 -13.87
N SER A 168 -13.27 -13.62 -14.68
CA SER A 168 -14.71 -13.36 -14.70
C SER A 168 -15.31 -13.64 -13.30
N PRO A 169 -16.37 -12.91 -12.87
CA PRO A 169 -16.99 -13.09 -11.55
C PRO A 169 -17.34 -14.56 -11.23
N ASN A 170 -17.72 -15.31 -12.26
CA ASN A 170 -18.11 -16.73 -12.21
C ASN A 170 -16.95 -17.69 -11.86
N GLU A 171 -15.71 -17.21 -11.75
CA GLU A 171 -14.55 -17.99 -11.28
C GLU A 171 -14.27 -17.76 -9.78
N GLY A 172 -15.33 -17.68 -8.96
CA GLY A 172 -15.23 -17.65 -7.49
C GLY A 172 -15.09 -16.26 -6.87
N LEU A 173 -15.41 -15.20 -7.60
CA LEU A 173 -15.38 -13.81 -7.12
C LEU A 173 -16.78 -13.20 -6.92
N ASP A 174 -17.85 -14.00 -7.00
CA ASP A 174 -19.24 -13.56 -6.82
C ASP A 174 -19.46 -12.72 -5.53
N GLN A 175 -18.65 -12.99 -4.50
CA GLN A 175 -18.70 -12.31 -3.20
C GLN A 175 -18.11 -10.89 -3.21
N TRP A 176 -17.38 -10.51 -4.28
CA TRP A 176 -16.66 -9.24 -4.43
C TRP A 176 -17.05 -8.50 -5.71
N ALA A 177 -18.08 -8.96 -6.43
CA ALA A 177 -18.53 -8.36 -7.68
C ALA A 177 -18.96 -6.88 -7.49
N SER A 178 -19.49 -6.52 -6.32
CA SER A 178 -19.81 -5.13 -5.95
C SER A 178 -18.57 -4.26 -5.69
N TYR A 179 -17.44 -4.87 -5.29
CA TYR A 179 -16.16 -4.18 -5.09
C TYR A 179 -15.43 -3.95 -6.41
N LEU A 180 -15.46 -4.92 -7.33
CA LEU A 180 -14.80 -4.81 -8.64
C LEU A 180 -15.56 -3.92 -9.63
N SER A 181 -16.85 -3.68 -9.43
CA SER A 181 -17.66 -2.77 -10.26
C SER A 181 -17.59 -1.30 -9.82
N ALA A 182 -16.93 -1.02 -8.69
CA ALA A 182 -16.72 0.33 -8.15
C ALA A 182 -15.30 0.88 -8.40
N VAL A 183 -14.47 0.17 -9.18
CA VAL A 183 -13.12 0.56 -9.59
C VAL A 183 -13.06 0.70 -11.11
#